data_AF-A0A261F115-F1
#
_entry.id   AF-A0A261F115-F1
#
_cell.length_a   1.000
_cell.length_b   1.000
_cell.length_c   1.000
_cell.angle_alpha   90.00
_cell.angle_beta   90.00
_cell.angle_gamma   90.00
#
_symmetry.space_group_name_H-M   'P 1'
#
loop_
_entity.id
_entity.type
_entity.pdbx_description
1 polymer ?
#
loop_
_entity_poly.entity_id
_entity_poly.type
_entity_poly.pdbx_seq_one_letter_code
_entity_poly.pdbx_strand_id
1 'polypeptide(L)'
;MTARKQTEDHKPKVQPPDKPRHMNVMGLELDVDVSRFDDLEFVESLWNLQHANEGGDPFAIVPFLRDLTGLSVHEISQALKDPQTGRTSMETVEKFVEQVLQEAAPKS
;
A
#
# COMPACT_ATOMS: atom_id res chain seq x y z
N MET A 1 -17.07 -44.09 -25.06
CA MET A 1 -17.55 -43.20 -23.98
C MET A 1 -16.44 -42.22 -23.66
N THR A 2 -16.50 -41.02 -24.21
CA THR A 2 -15.40 -40.04 -24.11
C THR A 2 -15.62 -39.17 -22.87
N ALA A 3 -14.75 -39.34 -21.87
CA ALA A 3 -14.77 -38.53 -20.65
C ALA A 3 -14.35 -37.09 -20.99
N ARG A 4 -15.25 -36.13 -20.76
CA ARG A 4 -14.95 -34.70 -20.85
C ARG A 4 -14.18 -34.31 -19.59
N LYS A 5 -12.90 -33.96 -19.72
CA LYS A 5 -12.16 -33.26 -18.67
C LYS A 5 -12.82 -31.90 -18.47
N GLN A 6 -13.42 -31.68 -17.30
CA GLN A 6 -13.77 -30.35 -16.81
C GLN A 6 -12.48 -29.54 -16.74
N THR A 7 -12.41 -28.46 -17.51
CA THR A 7 -11.44 -27.40 -17.30
C THR A 7 -11.81 -26.74 -15.97
N GLU A 8 -10.99 -26.93 -14.94
CA GLU A 8 -11.09 -26.16 -13.71
C GLU A 8 -10.94 -24.68 -14.07
N ASP A 9 -12.05 -23.96 -13.95
CA ASP A 9 -12.13 -22.51 -13.88
C ASP A 9 -11.17 -22.07 -12.76
N HIS A 10 -9.96 -21.65 -13.13
CA HIS A 10 -9.04 -21.01 -12.21
C HIS A 10 -9.58 -19.61 -11.95
N LYS A 11 -10.67 -19.51 -11.21
CA LYS A 11 -11.09 -18.25 -10.62
C LYS A 11 -9.96 -17.85 -9.67
N PRO A 12 -9.24 -16.74 -9.90
CA PRO A 12 -8.22 -16.31 -8.97
C PRO A 12 -8.89 -16.18 -7.60
N LYS A 13 -8.24 -16.75 -6.58
CA LYS A 13 -8.73 -16.68 -5.21
C LYS A 13 -8.67 -15.21 -4.81
N VAL A 14 -9.78 -14.50 -4.97
CA VAL A 14 -9.99 -13.19 -4.37
C VAL A 14 -9.83 -13.40 -2.87
N GLN A 15 -8.73 -12.91 -2.31
CA GLN A 15 -8.51 -12.98 -0.87
C GLN A 15 -9.65 -12.22 -0.19
N PRO A 16 -10.24 -12.77 0.90
CA PRO A 16 -11.30 -12.08 1.62
C PRO A 16 -10.83 -10.68 2.04
N PRO A 17 -11.67 -9.64 1.91
CA PRO A 17 -11.30 -8.26 2.26
C PRO A 17 -10.93 -8.10 3.74
N ASP A 18 -11.38 -9.01 4.62
CA ASP A 18 -11.20 -8.95 6.08
C ASP A 18 -9.85 -9.48 6.57
N LYS A 19 -8.87 -9.72 5.69
CA LYS A 19 -7.53 -10.18 6.09
C LYS A 19 -6.45 -9.22 5.61
N PRO A 20 -5.48 -8.86 6.46
CA PRO A 20 -4.29 -8.16 6.01
C PRO A 20 -3.63 -8.89 4.85
N ARG A 21 -3.22 -8.13 3.84
CA ARG A 21 -2.49 -8.64 2.70
C ARG A 21 -1.00 -8.51 2.96
N HIS A 22 -0.33 -9.66 3.02
CA HIS A 22 1.11 -9.75 3.09
C HIS A 22 1.74 -9.39 1.74
N MET A 23 2.70 -8.48 1.72
CA MET A 23 3.42 -8.08 0.51
C MET A 23 4.85 -7.62 0.81
N ASN A 24 5.75 -7.84 -0.15
CA ASN A 24 7.09 -7.24 -0.12
C ASN A 24 7.13 -6.07 -1.10
N VAL A 25 7.35 -4.85 -0.60
CA VAL A 25 7.47 -3.64 -1.40
C VAL A 25 8.79 -2.97 -1.10
N MET A 26 9.63 -2.82 -2.12
CA MET A 26 10.96 -2.19 -2.00
C MET A 26 11.84 -2.80 -0.88
N GLY A 27 11.68 -4.10 -0.59
CA GLY A 27 12.43 -4.80 0.44
C GLY A 27 11.82 -4.73 1.85
N LEU A 28 10.69 -4.05 2.02
CA LEU A 28 9.88 -4.07 3.25
C LEU A 28 8.82 -5.17 3.17
N GLU A 29 8.76 -6.03 4.18
CA GLU A 29 7.64 -6.93 4.41
C GLU A 29 6.51 -6.15 5.11
N LEU A 30 5.33 -6.11 4.50
CA LEU A 30 4.20 -5.31 4.93
C LEU A 30 2.94 -6.16 5.10
N ASP A 31 2.19 -5.86 6.15
CA ASP A 31 0.87 -6.41 6.43
C ASP A 31 -0.17 -5.30 6.26
N VAL A 32 -0.70 -5.16 5.04
CA VAL A 32 -1.63 -4.07 4.70
C VAL A 32 -3.06 -4.50 4.96
N ASP A 33 -3.74 -3.83 5.89
CA ASP A 33 -5.16 -4.04 6.12
C ASP A 33 -5.99 -3.37 5.00
N VAL A 34 -6.29 -4.15 3.97
CA VAL A 34 -7.04 -3.69 2.79
C VAL A 34 -8.50 -3.36 3.09
N SER A 35 -9.03 -3.77 4.25
CA SER A 35 -10.39 -3.42 4.66
C SER A 35 -10.51 -1.92 4.96
N ARG A 36 -9.41 -1.27 5.37
CA ARG A 36 -9.37 0.17 5.65
C ARG A 36 -9.50 1.04 4.40
N PHE A 37 -9.36 0.50 3.19
CA PHE A 37 -9.39 1.32 1.97
C PHE A 37 -10.77 1.91 1.68
N ASP A 38 -11.83 1.35 2.26
CA ASP A 38 -13.20 1.86 2.20
C ASP A 38 -13.62 2.58 3.51
N ASP A 39 -12.67 2.78 4.43
CA ASP A 39 -12.91 3.49 5.68
C ASP A 39 -12.85 5.01 5.47
N LEU A 40 -13.78 5.73 6.10
CA LEU A 40 -13.89 7.19 5.97
C LEU A 40 -12.61 7.91 6.40
N GLU A 41 -11.98 7.48 7.50
CA GLU A 41 -10.76 8.12 8.00
C GLU A 41 -9.58 7.91 7.05
N PHE A 42 -9.51 6.73 6.40
CA PHE A 42 -8.48 6.45 5.41
C PHE A 42 -8.67 7.28 4.13
N VAL A 43 -9.92 7.38 3.64
CA VAL A 43 -10.25 8.22 2.48
C VAL A 43 -9.97 9.70 2.75
N GLU A 44 -10.31 10.19 3.95
CA GLU A 44 -9.99 11.55 4.39
C GLU A 44 -8.46 11.77 4.47
N SER A 45 -7.72 10.81 5.03
CA SER A 45 -6.26 10.86 5.08
C SER A 45 -5.62 10.93 3.70
N LEU A 46 -6.11 10.12 2.74
CA LEU A 46 -5.67 10.17 1.34
C LEU A 46 -6.01 11.52 0.67
N TRP A 47 -7.21 12.05 0.91
CA TRP A 47 -7.62 13.35 0.39
C TRP A 47 -6.73 14.47 0.96
N ASN A 48 -6.47 14.48 2.27
CA ASN A 48 -5.59 15.43 2.93
C ASN A 48 -4.17 15.38 2.36
N LEU A 49 -3.65 14.17 2.10
CA LEU A 49 -2.34 14.00 1.49
C LEU A 49 -2.28 14.60 0.08
N GLN A 50 -3.31 14.36 -0.75
CA GLN A 50 -3.38 14.89 -2.11
C GLN A 50 -3.46 16.42 -2.15
N HIS A 51 -4.11 17.04 -1.15
CA HIS A 51 -4.29 18.49 -1.06
C HIS A 51 -3.27 19.16 -0.13
N ALA A 52 -2.26 18.44 0.36
CA ALA A 52 -1.25 18.97 1.27
C ALA A 52 -0.49 20.18 0.68
N ASN A 53 -0.33 20.23 -0.64
CA ASN A 53 0.32 21.34 -1.34
C ASN A 53 -0.61 22.53 -1.65
N GLU A 54 -1.92 22.38 -1.42
CA GLU A 54 -2.96 23.40 -1.73
C GLU A 54 -3.44 24.17 -0.49
N GLY A 55 -2.68 24.10 0.61
CA GLY A 55 -3.04 24.69 1.90
C GLY A 55 -3.54 23.68 2.93
N GLY A 56 -3.44 22.38 2.64
CA GLY A 56 -3.59 21.29 3.62
C GLY A 56 -2.39 21.19 4.57
N ASP A 57 -2.37 20.14 5.40
CA ASP A 57 -1.27 19.86 6.33
C ASP A 57 -0.06 19.23 5.58
N PRO A 58 1.10 19.92 5.49
CA PRO A 58 2.30 19.38 4.85
C PRO A 58 2.83 18.10 5.51
N PHE A 59 2.41 17.81 6.75
CA PHE A 59 2.81 16.62 7.50
C PHE A 59 1.80 15.47 7.39
N ALA A 60 0.74 15.60 6.59
CA ALA A 60 -0.28 14.54 6.39
C ALA A 60 0.30 13.21 5.90
N ILE A 61 1.48 13.22 5.26
CA ILE A 61 2.18 12.00 4.82
C ILE A 61 2.57 11.08 5.99
N VAL A 62 2.89 11.64 7.15
CA VAL A 62 3.37 10.86 8.31
C VAL A 62 2.27 9.95 8.89
N PRO A 63 1.08 10.47 9.27
CA PRO A 63 -0.02 9.61 9.71
C PRO A 63 -0.50 8.69 8.58
N PHE A 64 -0.58 9.17 7.34
CA PHE A 64 -0.97 8.33 6.19
C PHE A 64 -0.08 7.09 6.02
N LEU A 65 1.25 7.27 6.04
CA LEU A 65 2.19 6.16 5.92
C LEU A 65 2.05 5.14 7.07
N ARG A 66 1.79 5.62 8.29
CA ARG A 66 1.56 4.76 9.44
C ARG A 66 0.28 3.96 9.28
N ASP A 67 -0.80 4.59 8.83
CA ASP A 67 -2.09 3.92 8.61
C ASP A 67 -2.02 2.89 7.48
N LEU A 68 -1.30 3.21 6.41
CA LEU A 68 -1.15 2.35 5.23
C LEU A 68 -0.28 1.11 5.52
N THR A 69 0.80 1.28 6.28
CA THR A 69 1.85 0.24 6.42
C THR A 69 1.91 -0.41 7.80
N GLY A 70 1.34 0.24 8.82
CA GLY A 70 1.55 -0.12 10.23
C GLY A 70 2.94 0.21 10.78
N LEU A 71 3.86 0.72 9.96
CA LEU A 71 5.23 1.02 10.34
C LEU A 71 5.39 2.47 10.83
N SER A 72 6.45 2.72 11.60
CA SER A 72 6.86 4.09 11.91
C SER A 72 7.51 4.75 10.70
N VAL A 73 7.37 6.07 10.59
CA VAL A 73 8.05 6.86 9.55
C VAL A 73 9.57 6.72 9.62
N HIS A 74 10.14 6.44 10.80
CA HIS A 74 11.56 6.17 10.93
C HIS A 74 11.97 4.88 10.22
N GLU A 75 11.22 3.79 10.41
CA GLU A 75 11.46 2.50 9.74
C GLU A 75 11.35 2.64 8.23
N ILE A 76 10.29 3.31 7.75
CA ILE A 76 10.08 3.57 6.32
C ILE A 76 11.24 4.42 5.77
N SER A 77 11.60 5.52 6.46
CA SER A 77 12.70 6.38 6.01
C SER A 77 14.04 5.65 5.97
N GLN A 78 14.36 4.80 6.95
CA GLN A 78 15.60 4.00 6.90
C GLN A 78 15.60 3.01 5.75
N ALA A 79 14.47 2.34 5.50
CA ALA A 79 14.35 1.36 4.42
C ALA A 79 14.43 2.00 3.03
N LEU A 80 13.83 3.18 2.86
CA LEU A 80 13.81 3.91 1.58
C LEU A 80 14.99 4.88 1.42
N LYS A 81 15.97 4.85 2.33
CA LYS A 81 17.11 5.76 2.31
C LYS A 81 18.05 5.41 1.16
N ASP A 82 18.34 6.39 0.32
CA ASP A 82 19.35 6.22 -0.72
C ASP A 82 20.75 6.08 -0.08
N PRO A 83 21.50 5.00 -0.36
CA PRO A 83 22.82 4.77 0.23
C PRO A 83 23.89 5.77 -0.27
N GLN A 84 23.70 6.40 -1.44
CA GLN A 84 24.65 7.36 -1.98
C GLN A 84 24.47 8.75 -1.38
N THR A 85 23.21 9.21 -1.27
CA THR A 85 22.89 10.57 -0.79
C THR A 85 22.56 10.61 0.71
N GLY A 86 22.23 9.47 1.31
CA GLY A 86 21.79 9.37 2.69
C GLY A 86 20.43 10.01 2.95
N ARG A 87 19.63 10.27 1.92
CA ARG A 87 18.32 10.94 2.02
C ARG A 87 17.20 10.01 1.54
N THR A 88 16.01 10.20 2.09
CA THR A 88 14.77 9.65 1.55
C THR A 88 14.11 10.76 0.75
N SER A 89 14.04 10.65 -0.59
CA SER A 89 13.38 11.65 -1.42
C SER A 89 11.86 11.46 -1.41
N MET A 90 11.09 12.55 -1.58
CA MET A 90 9.63 12.44 -1.70
C MET A 90 9.21 11.59 -2.89
N GLU A 91 9.92 11.68 -4.02
CA GLU A 91 9.70 10.80 -5.18
C GLU A 91 9.83 9.30 -4.82
N THR A 92 10.75 8.94 -3.93
CA THR A 92 10.90 7.55 -3.46
C THR A 92 9.74 7.13 -2.58
N VAL A 93 9.26 8.03 -1.71
CA VAL A 93 8.07 7.79 -0.88
C VAL A 93 6.81 7.64 -1.73
N GLU A 94 6.64 8.49 -2.74
CA GLU A 94 5.53 8.41 -3.69
C GLU A 94 5.52 7.05 -4.42
N LYS A 95 6.65 6.64 -4.99
CA LYS A 95 6.78 5.31 -5.65
C LYS A 95 6.51 4.15 -4.71
N PHE A 96 6.93 4.27 -3.45
CA PHE A 96 6.64 3.26 -2.44
C PHE A 96 5.13 3.16 -2.19
N VAL A 97 4.44 4.28 -1.95
CA VAL A 97 2.99 4.32 -1.75
C VAL A 97 2.25 3.77 -2.97
N GLU A 98 2.64 4.16 -4.18
CA GLU A 98 2.06 3.64 -5.42
C GLU A 98 2.16 2.11 -5.51
N GLN A 99 3.33 1.55 -5.23
CA GLN A 99 3.52 0.09 -5.25
C GLN A 99 2.70 -0.62 -4.18
N VAL A 100 2.62 -0.07 -2.96
CA VAL A 100 1.77 -0.63 -1.91
C VAL A 100 0.30 -0.67 -2.35
N LEU A 101 -0.21 0.44 -2.89
CA LEU A 101 -1.60 0.52 -3.36
C LEU A 101 -1.87 -0.41 -4.57
N GLN A 102 -0.93 -0.54 -5.49
CA GLN A 102 -1.02 -1.46 -6.63
C GLN A 102 -1.05 -2.93 -6.18
N GLU A 103 -0.19 -3.31 -5.24
CA GLU A 103 -0.15 -4.66 -4.69
C GLU A 103 -1.38 -4.97 -3.82
N ALA A 104 -1.93 -3.95 -3.15
CA ALA A 104 -3.14 -4.03 -2.34
C ALA A 104 -4.44 -4.09 -3.19
N ALA A 105 -4.43 -3.55 -4.41
CA ALA A 105 -5.59 -3.57 -5.29
C ALA A 105 -6.09 -5.02 -5.55
N PRO A 106 -7.41 -5.26 -5.64
CA PRO A 106 -7.92 -6.59 -5.96
C PRO A 106 -7.42 -7.03 -7.35
N LYS A 107 -6.64 -8.12 -7.38
CA LYS A 107 -6.16 -8.72 -8.63
C LYS A 107 -7.31 -9.56 -9.22
N SER A 108 -7.78 -9.18 -10.42
CA SER A 108 -8.84 -9.87 -11.18
C SER A 108 -8.51 -11.30 -11.55
#